data_AF-A0A392VVA2-F1
#
_entry.id   AF-A0A392VVA2-F1
#
_cell.length_a   1.000
_cell.length_b   1.000
_cell.length_c   1.000
_cell.angle_alpha   90.00
_cell.angle_beta   90.00
_cell.angle_gamma   90.00
#
_symmetry.space_group_name_H-M   'P 1'
#
loop_
_entity.id
_entity.type
_entity.pdbx_description
1 polymer ?
#
loop_
_entity_poly.entity_id
_entity_poly.type
_entity_poly.pdbx_seq_one_letter_code
_entity_poly.pdbx_strand_id
1 'polypeptide(L)' 'MDLVGYTDSNWCGDKDDMKSTAGYIFLYGGAPISWCSTKEPVVALPTCEAEYIAASLSACQGV' A
#
# COMPACT_ATOMS: atom_id res chain seq x y z
N MET A 1 -13.70 14.75 -13.45
CA MET A 1 -13.89 13.34 -13.08
C MET A 1 -12.50 12.78 -13.09
N ASP A 2 -11.93 12.67 -11.91
CA ASP A 2 -10.50 12.55 -11.72
C ASP A 2 -10.23 11.24 -10.99
N LEU A 3 -9.19 10.53 -11.45
CA LEU A 3 -8.69 9.33 -10.80
C LEU A 3 -7.63 9.75 -9.78
N VAL A 4 -7.88 9.46 -8.51
CA VAL A 4 -6.97 9.77 -7.41
C VAL A 4 -6.57 8.47 -6.73
N GLY A 5 -5.27 8.20 -6.63
CA GLY A 5 -4.71 7.07 -5.92
C GLY A 5 -4.05 7.50 -4.62
N TYR A 6 -4.27 6.73 -3.55
CA TYR A 6 -3.54 6.83 -2.30
C TYR A 6 -2.87 5.50 -2.00
N THR A 7 -1.73 5.56 -1.34
CA THR A 7 -0.99 4.39 -0.87
C THR A 7 -0.43 4.68 0.52
N ASP A 8 -0.31 3.66 1.34
CA ASP A 8 0.15 3.76 2.72
C ASP A 8 0.80 2.43 3.15
N SER A 9 1.78 2.51 4.05
CA SER A 9 2.37 1.34 4.69
C SER A 9 2.44 1.47 6.21
N ASN A 10 2.03 0.40 6.88
CA ASN A 10 2.14 0.25 8.33
C ASN A 10 3.45 -0.47 8.65
N TRP A 11 4.52 0.28 8.95
CA TRP A 11 5.82 -0.29 9.30
C TRP A 11 5.80 -1.06 10.63
N CYS A 12 6.33 -2.29 10.62
CA CYS A 12 6.43 -3.18 11.79
C CYS A 12 5.09 -3.37 12.54
N GLY A 13 3.98 -3.32 11.82
CA GLY A 13 2.64 -3.44 12.39
C GLY A 13 2.33 -4.80 12.98
N ASP A 14 2.96 -5.85 12.47
CA ASP A 14 2.83 -7.21 12.97
C ASP A 14 3.90 -7.51 14.03
N LYS A 15 3.49 -7.92 15.23
CA LYS A 15 4.43 -8.23 16.32
C LYS A 15 5.04 -9.63 16.23
N ASP A 16 4.41 -10.53 15.47
CA ASP A 16 4.85 -11.92 15.37
C ASP A 16 5.97 -12.06 14.32
N ASP A 17 5.89 -11.34 13.21
CA ASP A 17 6.90 -11.40 12.14
C ASP A 17 7.49 -10.06 11.71
N MET A 18 7.14 -8.95 12.39
CA MET A 18 7.62 -7.58 12.09
C MET A 18 7.33 -7.12 10.66
N LYS A 19 6.44 -7.83 9.95
CA LYS A 19 6.10 -7.48 8.58
C LYS A 19 5.20 -6.27 8.57
N SER A 20 5.40 -5.47 7.53
CA SER A 20 4.57 -4.30 7.29
C SER A 20 3.30 -4.71 6.56
N THR A 21 2.25 -3.90 6.66
CA THR A 21 1.05 -4.06 5.82
C THR A 21 1.00 -2.87 4.88
N ALA A 22 1.03 -3.11 3.58
CA ALA A 22 0.84 -2.07 2.60
C ALA A 22 -0.58 -2.08 2.07
N GLY A 23 -1.04 -0.91 1.65
CA GLY A 23 -2.31 -0.76 0.98
C GLY A 23 -2.31 0.36 -0.05
N TYR A 24 -3.34 0.31 -0.87
CA TYR A 24 -3.69 1.40 -1.76
C TYR A 24 -5.21 1.52 -1.89
N ILE A 25 -5.66 2.69 -2.33
CA ILE A 25 -7.05 2.95 -2.70
C ILE A 25 -7.08 3.91 -3.88
N PHE A 26 -7.81 3.53 -4.93
CA PHE A 26 -8.11 4.35 -6.09
C PHE A 26 -9.55 4.82 -6.02
N LEU A 27 -9.72 6.14 -6.17
CA LEU A 27 -11.00 6.83 -6.19
C LEU A 27 -11.23 7.42 -7.57
N TYR A 28 -12.41 7.20 -8.14
CA TYR A 28 -12.85 7.84 -9.38
C TYR A 28 -14.07 8.70 -9.08
N GLY A 29 -13.93 10.03 -9.27
CA GLY A 29 -15.02 10.96 -8.94
C GLY A 29 -15.43 10.93 -7.47
N GLY A 30 -14.51 10.58 -6.57
CA GLY A 30 -14.75 10.45 -5.12
C GLY A 30 -15.31 9.10 -4.66
N ALA A 31 -15.62 8.18 -5.58
CA ALA A 31 -16.05 6.82 -5.26
C ALA A 31 -14.86 5.84 -5.32
N PRO A 32 -14.67 4.96 -4.34
CA PRO A 32 -13.59 3.98 -4.37
C PRO A 32 -13.89 2.90 -5.41
N ILE A 33 -12.96 2.70 -6.35
CA ILE A 33 -13.10 1.73 -7.46
C ILE A 33 -12.17 0.52 -7.31
N SER A 34 -11.06 0.67 -6.59
CA SER A 34 -10.10 -0.40 -6.34
C SER A 34 -9.35 -0.11 -5.04
N TRP A 35 -9.14 -1.12 -4.23
CA TRP A 35 -8.33 -1.03 -3.02
C TRP A 35 -7.70 -2.38 -2.71
N CYS A 36 -6.57 -2.34 -2.02
CA CYS A 36 -5.91 -3.52 -1.49
C CYS A 36 -5.31 -3.20 -0.13
N SER A 37 -5.28 -4.20 0.74
CA SER A 37 -4.48 -4.19 1.95
C SER A 37 -3.85 -5.58 2.06
N THR A 38 -2.54 -5.64 1.87
CA THR A 38 -1.79 -6.89 1.89
C THR A 38 -0.64 -6.79 2.87
N LYS A 39 -0.42 -7.89 3.57
CA LYS A 39 0.78 -8.06 4.37
C LYS A 39 1.98 -8.23 3.43
N GLU A 40 3.05 -7.52 3.70
CA GLU A 40 4.25 -7.57 2.87
C GLU A 40 4.87 -8.96 2.88
N PRO A 41 5.40 -9.48 1.76
CA PRO A 41 6.07 -10.76 1.76
C PRO A 41 7.40 -10.72 2.55
N VAL A 42 8.01 -9.53 2.61
CA VAL A 42 9.32 -9.25 3.21
C VAL A 42 9.20 -8.30 4.40
N VAL A 43 10.15 -8.39 5.34
CA VAL A 43 10.25 -7.44 6.45
C VAL A 43 11.03 -6.21 5.96
N ALA A 44 10.35 -5.07 5.90
CA ALA A 44 10.98 -3.79 5.57
C ALA A 44 11.81 -3.28 6.75
N LEU A 45 13.06 -2.89 6.49
CA LEU A 45 13.99 -2.46 7.53
C LEU A 45 13.74 -0.99 7.94
N PRO A 46 13.64 -0.02 6.99
CA PRO A 46 13.12 1.32 7.24
C PRO A 46 11.67 1.49 6.79
N THR A 47 10.99 2.50 7.34
CA THR A 47 9.66 2.95 6.88
C THR A 47 9.64 3.31 5.39
N CYS A 48 10.73 3.89 4.87
CA CYS A 48 10.85 4.23 3.44
C CYS A 48 10.75 3.00 2.53
N GLU A 49 11.29 1.86 2.95
CA GLU A 49 11.18 0.61 2.18
C GLU A 49 9.75 0.09 2.20
N ALA A 50 9.05 0.17 3.35
CA ALA A 50 7.64 -0.19 3.44
C ALA A 50 6.77 0.70 2.53
N GLU A 51 7.00 2.02 2.52
CA GLU A 51 6.30 2.96 1.65
C GLU A 51 6.58 2.69 0.17
N TYR A 52 7.82 2.34 -0.17
CA TYR A 52 8.21 2.00 -1.54
C TYR A 52 7.46 0.75 -2.03
N ILE A 53 7.32 -0.28 -1.19
CA ILE A 53 6.59 -1.48 -1.58
C ILE A 53 5.10 -1.16 -1.76
N ALA A 54 4.49 -0.37 -0.87
CA ALA A 54 3.12 0.10 -1.04
C ALA A 54 2.90 0.88 -2.34
N ALA A 55 3.82 1.80 -2.67
CA ALA A 55 3.79 2.54 -3.94
C ALA A 55 3.92 1.61 -5.16
N SER A 56 4.77 0.57 -5.07
CA SER A 56 4.93 -0.42 -6.14
C SER A 56 3.64 -1.24 -6.35
N LEU A 57 2.95 -1.62 -5.28
CA LEU A 57 1.66 -2.32 -5.32
C LEU A 57 0.59 -1.46 -6.00
N SER A 58 0.53 -0.17 -5.64
CA SER A 58 -0.36 0.80 -6.28
C SER A 58 -0.04 0.96 -7.78
N ALA A 59 1.24 1.07 -8.14
CA ALA A 59 1.66 1.25 -9.53
C ALA A 59 1.30 0.04 -10.41
N CYS A 60 1.50 -1.19 -9.91
CA CYS A 60 1.14 -2.41 -10.63
C CYS A 60 -0.37 -2.54 -10.90
N GLN A 61 -1.21 -1.98 -10.03
CA GLN A 61 -2.67 -1.99 -10.21
C GLN A 61 -3.17 -0.91 -11.18
N GLY A 62 -2.45 0.22 -11.26
CA GLY A 62 -2.81 1.37 -12.11
C GLY A 62 -2.29 1.32 -13.55
N VAL A 63 -1.54 0.27 -13.92
CA VAL A 63 -1.01 0.01 -15.28
C VAL A 63 -1.94 -0.88 -16.08
#